data_AF-A0A7W9T3H9-F1
#
_entry.id   AF-A0A7W9T3H9-F1
#
_cell.length_a   1.000
_cell.length_b   1.000
_cell.length_c   1.000
_cell.angle_alpha   90.00
_cell.angle_beta   90.00
_cell.angle_gamma   90.00
#
_symmetry.space_group_name_H-M   'P 1'
#
loop_
_entity.id
_entity.type
_entity.pdbx_description
1 polymer ?
#
loop_
_entity_poly.entity_id
_entity_poly.type
_entity_poly.pdbx_seq_one_letter_code
_entity_poly.pdbx_strand_id
1 'polypeptide(L)' 'MLITRIWHGVTAAHHADSYLQYLQQSGITDYKNTPGNRGVQVLRRVEAEVCHFWTVTR' A
#
# COMPACT_ATOMS: atom_id res chain seq x y z
N MET A 1 23.25 -3.68 2.96
CA MET A 1 22.17 -3.72 3.98
C MET A 1 20.84 -3.55 3.25
N LEU A 2 19.79 -4.25 3.69
CA LEU A 2 18.43 -4.14 3.14
C LEU A 2 17.54 -3.47 4.21
N ILE A 3 16.78 -2.44 3.84
CA ILE A 3 15.88 -1.73 4.75
C ILE A 3 14.45 -1.97 4.27
N THR A 4 13.64 -2.60 5.10
CA THR A 4 12.20 -2.76 4.84
C THR A 4 11.43 -1.68 5.60
N ARG A 5 10.50 -1.01 4.93
CA ARG A 5 9.56 -0.07 5.56
C ARG A 5 8.14 -0.60 5.42
N ILE A 6 7.35 -0.44 6.49
CA ILE A 6 5.94 -0.82 6.51
C ILE A 6 5.13 0.40 6.91
N TRP A 7 4.09 0.69 6.14
CA TRP A 7 3.08 1.67 6.48
C TRP A 7 1.73 0.99 6.60
N HIS A 8 0.96 1.33 7.65
CA HIS A 8 -0.39 0.80 7.89
C HIS A 8 -1.38 1.94 7.83
N GLY A 9 -2.35 1.82 6.92
CA GLY A 9 -3.48 2.73 6.79
C GLY A 9 -4.80 1.98 6.89
N VAL A 10 -5.89 2.71 7.10
CA VAL A 10 -7.25 2.18 7.14
C VAL A 10 -8.19 3.04 6.32
N THR A 11 -9.19 2.42 5.70
CA THR A 11 -10.34 3.10 5.08
C THR A 11 -11.63 2.47 5.57
N ALA A 12 -12.78 3.11 5.32
CA ALA A 12 -14.05 2.40 5.37
C ALA A 12 -14.04 1.26 4.33
N ALA A 13 -14.70 0.14 4.63
CA ALA A 13 -14.71 -1.05 3.77
C ALA A 13 -15.25 -0.73 2.36
N HIS A 14 -16.31 0.08 2.27
CA HIS A 14 -16.90 0.49 0.99
C HIS A 14 -16.01 1.43 0.15
N HIS A 15 -14.93 1.96 0.71
CA HIS A 15 -13.92 2.76 0.00
C HIS A 15 -12.66 1.95 -0.35
N ALA A 16 -12.58 0.66 0.00
CA ALA A 16 -11.36 -0.12 -0.15
C ALA A 16 -10.90 -0.25 -1.62
N ASP A 17 -11.82 -0.48 -2.55
CA ASP A 17 -11.47 -0.67 -3.96
C ASP A 17 -11.03 0.65 -4.63
N SER A 18 -11.72 1.76 -4.34
CA SER A 18 -11.32 3.07 -4.85
C SER A 18 -9.96 3.49 -4.30
N TYR A 19 -9.69 3.21 -3.03
CA TYR A 19 -8.39 3.48 -2.43
C TYR A 19 -7.28 2.60 -3.02
N LEU A 20 -7.55 1.31 -3.27
CA LEU A 20 -6.59 0.43 -3.93
C LEU A 20 -6.25 0.93 -5.34
N GLN A 21 -7.25 1.36 -6.11
CA GLN A 21 -7.05 1.93 -7.45
C GLN A 21 -6.19 3.19 -7.40
N TYR A 22 -6.45 4.08 -6.43
CA TYR A 22 -5.62 5.26 -6.19
C TYR A 22 -4.15 4.87 -5.90
N LEU A 23 -3.91 3.91 -5.01
CA LEU A 23 -2.56 3.42 -4.69
C LEU A 23 -1.84 2.82 -5.91
N GLN A 24 -2.57 2.15 -6.80
CA GLN A 24 -2.01 1.60 -8.04
C GLN A 24 -1.61 2.68 -9.05
N GLN A 25 -2.37 3.77 -9.13
CA GLN A 25 -2.12 4.85 -10.07
C GLN A 25 -0.98 5.77 -9.62
N SER A 26 -0.93 6.12 -8.33
CA SER A 26 0.06 7.05 -7.78
C SER A 26 1.16 6.31 -7.02
N GLY A 27 0.84 5.82 -5.82
CA GLY A 27 1.82 5.38 -4.83
C GLY A 27 2.76 4.29 -5.33
N ILE A 28 2.25 3.23 -5.97
CA ILE A 28 3.07 2.10 -6.44
C ILE A 28 4.08 2.55 -7.52
N THR A 29 3.68 3.45 -8.42
CA THR A 29 4.55 3.98 -9.48
C THR A 29 5.70 4.78 -8.88
N ASP A 30 5.41 5.67 -7.93
CA ASP A 30 6.42 6.49 -7.28
C ASP A 30 7.43 5.65 -6.49
N TYR A 31 6.95 4.63 -5.78
CA TYR A 31 7.83 3.70 -5.07
C TYR A 31 8.77 2.96 -6.01
N LYS A 32 8.27 2.44 -7.14
CA LYS A 32 9.11 1.72 -8.12
C LYS A 32 10.19 2.61 -8.74
N ASN A 33 9.92 3.90 -8.88
CA ASN A 33 10.85 4.86 -9.48
C ASN A 33 11.85 5.45 -8.48
N THR A 34 11.69 5.18 -7.18
CA THR A 34 12.62 5.66 -6.15
C THR A 34 13.93 4.86 -6.20
N PRO A 35 15.10 5.51 -6.42
CA PRO A 35 16.38 4.82 -6.44
C PRO A 35 16.66 4.06 -5.14
N GLY A 36 17.11 2.82 -5.26
CA GLY A 36 17.38 1.94 -4.12
C GLY A 36 16.16 1.20 -3.59
N ASN A 37 14.94 1.53 -4.03
CA ASN A 37 13.76 0.70 -3.77
C ASN A 37 13.78 -0.51 -4.71
N ARG A 38 13.77 -1.70 -4.13
CA ARG A 38 13.87 -3.02 -4.75
C ARG A 38 12.51 -3.72 -4.82
N GLY A 39 11.44 -3.11 -4.32
CA GLY A 39 10.07 -3.60 -4.51
C GLY A 39 9.05 -2.93 -3.60
N VAL A 40 7.80 -2.94 -4.06
CA VAL A 40 6.63 -2.52 -3.29
C VAL A 40 5.55 -3.60 -3.33
N GLN A 41 4.92 -3.85 -2.18
CA GLN A 41 3.75 -4.71 -2.04
C GLN A 41 2.66 -3.95 -1.29
N VAL A 42 1.42 -4.12 -1.74
CA VAL A 42 0.24 -3.62 -1.03
C VAL A 42 -0.59 -4.82 -0.61
N LEU A 43 -0.77 -4.98 0.70
CA LEU A 43 -1.62 -6.00 1.31
C LEU A 43 -2.89 -5.32 1.79
N ARG A 44 -4.03 -6.01 1.69
CA ARG A 44 -5.30 -5.51 2.24
C ARG A 44 -6.05 -6.58 3.02
N ARG A 45 -6.79 -6.17 4.04
CA ARG A 45 -7.69 -7.02 4.82
C ARG A 45 -8.93 -6.24 5.22
N VAL A 46 -10.10 -6.76 4.86
CA VAL A 46 -11.39 -6.21 5.33
C VAL A 46 -11.74 -6.85 6.67
N GLU A 47 -12.13 -6.03 7.63
CA GLU A 47 -12.58 -6.44 8.96
C GLU A 47 -13.80 -5.58 9.33
N ALA A 48 -14.98 -6.21 9.33
CA ALA A 48 -16.27 -5.51 9.48
C ALA A 48 -16.37 -4.30 8.52
N GLU A 49 -16.54 -3.10 9.07
CA GLU A 49 -16.74 -1.86 8.32
C GLU A 49 -15.45 -1.15 7.91
N VAL A 50 -14.27 -1.73 8.21
CA VAL A 50 -12.97 -1.14 7.89
C VAL A 50 -12.15 -2.05 6.97
N CYS A 51 -11.31 -1.45 6.14
CA CYS A 51 -10.28 -2.14 5.38
C CYS A 51 -8.91 -1.63 5.78
N HIS A 52 -8.06 -2.55 6.24
CA HIS A 52 -6.66 -2.31 6.55
C HIS A 52 -5.82 -2.45 5.29
N PHE A 53 -4.84 -1.57 5.13
CA PHE A 53 -3.86 -1.59 4.05
C PHE A 53 -2.45 -1.54 4.62
N TRP A 54 -1.58 -2.44 4.15
CA TRP A 54 -0.14 -2.37 4.44
C TRP A 54 0.64 -2.16 3.15
N THR A 55 1.43 -1.09 3.12
CA THR A 55 2.42 -0.85 2.06
C THR A 55 3.79 -1.26 2.57
N VAL A 56 4.38 -2.26 1.94
CA VAL A 56 5.70 -2.79 2.28
C VAL A 56 6.68 -2.43 1.17
N THR A 57 7.75 -1.70 1.49
CA THR A 57 8.83 -1.38 0.55
C THR A 57 10.16 -1.93 1.05
N ARG A 58 11.07 -2.29 0.13
CA ARG A 58 12.38 -2.90 0.43
C ARG A 58 13.39 -2.61 -0.65
#